data_AF-B2J8Z3-F1
#
_entry.id   AF-B2J8Z3-F1
#
_cell.length_a   1.000
_cell.length_b   1.000
_cell.length_c   1.000
_cell.angle_alpha   90.00
_cell.angle_beta   90.00
_cell.angle_gamma   90.00
#
_symmetry.space_group_name_H-M   'P 1'
#
loop_
_entity.id
_entity.type
_entity.pdbx_description
1 polymer ?
#
loop_
_entity_poly.entity_id
_entity_poly.type
_entity_poly.pdbx_seq_one_letter_code
_entity_poly.pdbx_strand_id
1 'polypeptide(L)' 'MVQSASKILTVDEFVSHYGECDRYELIDGELIEMESTGPHEQVSALIGRKLNV' A
#
# COMPACT_ATOMS: atom_id res chain seq x y z
N MET A 1 15.26 -5.63 12.14
CA MET A 1 14.00 -5.90 11.45
C MET A 1 13.65 -7.36 11.69
N VAL A 2 12.56 -7.62 12.42
CA VAL A 2 12.00 -8.98 12.52
C VAL A 2 11.32 -9.26 11.19
N GLN A 3 11.87 -10.20 10.42
CA GLN A 3 11.17 -10.75 9.27
C GLN A 3 10.32 -11.91 9.79
N SER A 4 9.02 -11.66 9.93
CA SER A 4 8.04 -12.72 10.18
C SER A 4 8.03 -13.68 8.99
N ALA A 5 7.89 -14.98 9.26
CA ALA A 5 7.97 -16.06 8.27
C ALA A 5 7.24 -15.70 6.95
N SER A 6 7.92 -15.84 5.81
CA SER A 6 7.37 -15.59 4.46
C SER A 6 6.17 -16.49 4.18
N LYS A 7 5.00 -16.06 4.63
CA LYS A 7 3.74 -16.55 4.07
C LYS A 7 3.56 -15.81 2.76
N ILE A 8 3.67 -16.54 1.65
CA ILE A 8 3.27 -16.03 0.33
C ILE A 8 1.77 -15.76 0.39
N LEU A 9 1.39 -14.50 0.36
CA LEU A 9 0.00 -14.05 0.36
C LEU A 9 -0.54 -14.10 -1.07
N THR A 10 -1.68 -14.74 -1.26
CA THR A 10 -2.37 -14.73 -2.55
C THR A 10 -3.12 -13.43 -2.76
N VAL A 11 -3.42 -13.09 -4.03
CA VAL A 11 -4.21 -11.88 -4.36
C VAL A 11 -5.59 -11.92 -3.70
N ASP A 12 -6.24 -13.09 -3.64
CA ASP A 12 -7.56 -13.24 -3.04
C ASP A 12 -7.55 -12.99 -1.52
N GLU A 13 -6.56 -13.55 -0.81
CA GLU A 13 -6.34 -13.27 0.61
C GLU A 13 -6.02 -11.79 0.84
N PHE A 14 -5.20 -11.19 -0.04
CA PHE A 14 -4.85 -9.77 0.06
C PHE A 14 -6.08 -8.88 -0.09
N VAL A 15 -6.87 -9.07 -1.14
CA VAL A 15 -8.08 -8.25 -1.38
C VAL A 15 -9.09 -8.42 -0.24
N SER A 16 -9.29 -9.65 0.23
CA SER A 16 -10.26 -9.95 1.29
C SER A 16 -9.89 -9.31 2.64
N HIS A 17 -8.60 -9.16 2.94
CA HIS A 17 -8.13 -8.65 4.24
C HIS A 17 -7.65 -7.20 4.21
N TYR A 18 -7.16 -6.72 3.06
CA TYR A 18 -6.46 -5.44 2.93
C TYR A 18 -6.95 -4.56 1.77
N GLY A 19 -7.92 -5.01 0.97
CA GLY A 19 -8.36 -4.30 -0.24
C GLY A 19 -8.90 -2.88 -0.02
N GLU A 20 -9.40 -2.59 1.18
CA GLU A 20 -9.93 -1.27 1.56
C GLU A 20 -8.88 -0.40 2.30
N CYS A 21 -7.66 -0.91 2.50
CA CYS A 21 -6.59 -0.22 3.22
C CYS A 21 -5.47 0.16 2.27
N ASP A 22 -5.41 1.45 1.92
CA ASP A 22 -4.38 2.05 1.05
C ASP A 22 -2.95 2.04 1.62
N ARG A 23 -2.80 1.57 2.87
CA ARG A 23 -1.51 1.44 3.56
C ARG A 23 -0.78 0.13 3.31
N TYR A 24 -1.38 -0.82 2.60
CA TYR A 24 -0.75 -2.11 2.33
C TYR A 24 -0.67 -2.39 0.84
N GLU A 25 0.47 -2.92 0.41
CA GLU A 25 0.72 -3.37 -0.95
C GLU A 25 1.09 -4.85 -0.97
N LEU A 26 0.68 -5.55 -2.02
CA LEU A 26 1.11 -6.92 -2.29
C LEU A 26 2.20 -6.89 -3.37
N ILE A 27 3.44 -7.21 -3.01
CA ILE A 27 4.59 -7.23 -3.92
C ILE A 27 5.23 -8.61 -3.87
N ASP A 28 5.26 -9.33 -4.99
CA ASP A 28 5.83 -10.69 -5.09
C ASP A 28 5.32 -11.70 -4.05
N GLY A 29 4.06 -11.52 -3.60
CA GLY A 29 3.46 -12.37 -2.56
C GLY A 29 3.78 -11.93 -1.14
N GLU A 30 4.48 -10.80 -0.95
CA GLU A 30 4.77 -10.20 0.34
C GLU A 30 3.85 -9.01 0.61
N LEU A 31 3.37 -8.93 1.85
CA LEU A 31 2.60 -7.77 2.32
C LEU A 31 3.57 -6.69 2.78
N ILE A 32 3.59 -5.58 2.08
CA ILE A 32 4.43 -4.42 2.38
C ILE A 32 3.54 -3.33 2.98
N GLU A 33 3.88 -2.87 4.18
CA GLU A 33 3.24 -1.71 4.79
C GLU A 33 3.88 -0.42 4.26
N MET A 34 3.06 0.48 3.75
CA MET A 34 3.46 1.82 3.38
C MET A 34 3.25 2.79 4.54
N GLU A 35 4.28 3.58 4.84
CA GLU A 35 4.16 4.68 5.78
C GLU A 35 3.86 6.01 5.06
N SER A 36 2.72 6.60 5.41
CA SER A 36 2.41 7.98 5.10
C SER A 36 3.39 8.92 5.80
N THR A 37 4.25 9.60 5.05
CA THR A 37 5.19 10.57 5.64
C THR A 37 4.54 11.93 5.95
N GLY A 38 3.37 12.23 5.38
CA GLY A 38 2.69 13.54 5.46
C GLY A 38 3.04 14.45 4.27
N PRO A 39 4.29 14.91 4.07
CA PRO A 39 4.67 15.66 2.88
C PRO A 39 4.39 14.91 1.58
N HIS A 40 4.56 13.58 1.55
CA HIS A 40 4.22 12.77 0.39
C HIS A 40 2.73 12.90 0.01
N GLU A 41 1.83 12.84 0.99
CA GLU A 41 0.39 12.99 0.75
C GLU A 41 0.03 14.40 0.24
N GLN A 42 0.68 15.45 0.76
CA GLN A 42 0.46 16.82 0.29
C GLN A 42 0.86 16.98 -1.18
N VAL A 43 1.99 16.39 -1.58
CA VAL A 43 2.45 16.40 -2.98
C VAL A 43 1.51 15.60 -3.86
N SER A 44 1.11 14.39 -3.44
CA SER A 44 0.16 13.55 -4.18
C SER A 44 -1.19 14.25 -4.37
N ALA A 45 -1.72 14.91 -3.34
CA ALA A 45 -2.95 15.69 -3.43
C ALA A 45 -2.83 16.88 -4.38
N LEU A 46 -1.70 17.59 -4.38
CA LEU A 46 -1.44 18.71 -5.29
C LEU A 46 -1.38 18.23 -6.75
N ILE A 47 -0.67 17.13 -7.01
CA ILE A 47 -0.52 16.55 -8.35
C ILE A 47 -1.88 16.05 -8.85
N GLY A 48 -2.62 15.31 -8.02
CA GLY A 48 -3.96 14.83 -8.37
C GLY A 48 -4.90 15.95 -8.79
N ARG A 49 -4.92 17.07 -8.06
CA ARG A 49 -5.70 18.26 -8.44
C ARG A 49 -5.27 18.89 -9.77
N LYS A 50 -3.98 18.84 -10.11
CA LYS A 50 -3.45 19.41 -11.36
C LYS A 50 -3.74 18.52 -12.57
N LEU A 51 -3.80 17.20 -12.37
CA LEU A 51 -4.06 16.23 -13.43
C LEU A 51 -5.55 15.99 -13.69
N ASN A 52 -6.41 16.35 -12.74
CA ASN A 52 -7.87 16.27 -12.89
C ASN A 52 -8.38 17.42 -13.77
N VAL A 53 -8.28 17.25 -15.10
CA VAL A 53 -8.84 18.14 -16.13
C VAL A 53 -10.35 18.00 -16.29
#